data_AF-A0A2P2LN14-F1
#
_entry.id   AF-A0A2P2LN14-F1
#
_cell.length_a   1.000
_cell.length_b   1.000
_cell.length_c   1.000
_cell.angle_alpha   90.00
_cell.angle_beta   90.00
_cell.angle_gamma   90.00
#
_symmetry.space_group_name_H-M   'P 1'
#
loop_
_entity.id
_entity.type
_entity.pdbx_description
1 polymer ?
#
loop_
_entity_poly.entity_id
_entity_poly.type
_entity_poly.pdbx_seq_one_letter_code
_entity_poly.pdbx_strand_id
1 'polypeptide(L)'
;MLHDALERYWPTLSCGSPSTCFGGRGSFWAHEWEKHGTCSSPVVQDEYNYFLTTLNVYFKYNVTRVLYEAGYVPSNTEKYPLGGIISAIENAFHTTPSVACSKGAVEELYLCFYKDFEPRDCALGSIIQDNRLSSWHYCPEYVSLPTFVSLGHDGANSTSSWMDA
;
A
#
# COMPACT_ATOMS: atom_id res chain seq x y z
N MET A 1 -17.54 8.57 9.30
CA MET A 1 -18.06 7.90 8.07
C MET A 1 -17.05 7.86 6.92
N LEU A 2 -16.38 8.96 6.53
CA LEU A 2 -15.19 8.90 5.65
C LEU A 2 -13.90 9.16 6.44
N HIS A 3 -13.92 10.18 7.32
CA HIS A 3 -12.79 10.52 8.19
C HIS A 3 -12.30 9.33 9.03
N ASP A 4 -13.18 8.69 9.80
CA ASP A 4 -12.81 7.51 10.61
C ASP A 4 -12.25 6.35 9.78
N ALA A 5 -12.71 6.20 8.53
CA ALA A 5 -12.17 5.19 7.62
C ALA A 5 -10.77 5.56 7.14
N LEU A 6 -10.51 6.84 6.84
CA LEU A 6 -9.18 7.32 6.51
C LEU A 6 -8.22 7.21 7.71
N GLU A 7 -8.67 7.52 8.94
CA GLU A 7 -7.88 7.35 10.16
C GLU A 7 -7.46 5.90 10.38
N ARG A 8 -8.34 4.95 10.05
CA ARG A 8 -8.08 3.51 10.25
C ARG A 8 -7.26 2.89 9.12
N TYR A 9 -7.66 3.12 7.87
CA TYR A 9 -7.17 2.39 6.70
C TYR A 9 -6.18 3.19 5.84
N TRP A 10 -6.07 4.50 6.06
CA TRP A 10 -5.08 5.35 5.40
C TRP A 10 -4.34 6.28 6.39
N PRO A 11 -3.82 5.75 7.51
CA PRO A 11 -3.13 6.55 8.51
C PRO A 11 -1.79 7.08 8.02
N THR A 12 -1.25 8.08 8.72
CA THR A 12 0.16 8.44 8.59
C THR A 12 1.01 7.64 9.58
N LEU A 13 2.16 7.15 9.12
CA LEU A 13 3.18 6.52 9.98
C LEU A 13 4.34 7.48 10.31
N SER A 14 4.21 8.76 9.96
CA SER A 14 5.21 9.80 10.20
C SER A 14 4.73 10.80 11.23
N CYS A 15 5.63 11.24 12.12
CA CYS A 15 5.34 12.29 13.09
C CYS A 15 5.38 13.71 12.48
N GLY A 16 5.84 13.86 11.24
CA GLY A 16 5.99 15.16 10.58
C GLY A 16 4.88 15.45 9.59
N SER A 17 4.54 16.74 9.41
CA SER A 17 3.61 17.18 8.36
C SER A 17 4.28 17.12 6.98
N PRO A 18 3.78 16.37 6.00
CA PRO A 18 4.35 16.37 4.65
C PRO A 18 4.20 17.73 3.96
N SER A 19 5.04 17.95 2.95
CA SER A 19 4.98 19.15 2.12
C SER A 19 3.77 19.10 1.20
N THR A 20 2.96 20.13 1.15
CA THR A 20 1.87 20.25 0.17
C THR A 20 2.39 20.94 -1.10
N CYS A 21 1.55 21.14 -2.10
CA CYS A 21 1.95 21.87 -3.31
C CYS A 21 2.38 23.30 -2.93
N PHE A 22 3.27 23.89 -3.75
CA PHE A 22 3.80 25.24 -3.54
C PHE A 22 4.59 25.45 -2.24
N GLY A 23 5.12 24.37 -1.64
CA GLY A 23 6.02 24.44 -0.47
C GLY A 23 5.30 24.63 0.87
N GLY A 24 3.98 24.48 0.91
CA GLY A 24 3.21 24.44 2.16
C GLY A 24 3.46 23.16 2.96
N ARG A 25 2.84 23.06 4.14
CA ARG A 25 2.81 21.85 4.98
C ARG A 25 1.37 21.56 5.37
N GLY A 26 0.98 20.29 5.37
CA GLY A 26 -0.40 19.89 5.63
C GLY A 26 -0.51 18.50 6.22
N SER A 27 -1.74 17.99 6.30
CA SER A 27 -1.96 16.59 6.63
C SER A 27 -1.43 15.68 5.52
N PHE A 28 -1.26 14.41 5.84
CA PHE A 28 -0.93 13.40 4.85
C PHE A 28 -1.97 13.33 3.73
N TRP A 29 -3.26 13.38 4.05
CA TRP A 29 -4.31 13.40 3.02
C TRP A 29 -4.29 14.66 2.16
N ALA A 30 -3.94 15.83 2.71
CA ALA A 30 -3.77 17.05 1.92
C ALA A 30 -2.62 16.90 0.90
N HIS A 31 -1.52 16.25 1.29
CA HIS A 31 -0.43 15.92 0.35
C HIS A 31 -0.92 15.03 -0.79
N GLU A 32 -1.59 13.93 -0.46
CA GLU A 32 -2.10 12.97 -1.44
C GLU A 32 -3.11 13.60 -2.40
N TRP A 33 -4.03 14.41 -1.88
CA TRP A 33 -5.00 15.13 -2.71
C TRP A 33 -4.32 16.15 -3.63
N GLU A 34 -3.52 17.06 -3.10
CA GLU A 34 -2.93 18.15 -3.90
C GLU A 34 -1.90 17.67 -4.91
N LYS A 35 -1.15 16.62 -4.59
CA LYS A 35 -0.07 16.12 -5.45
C LYS A 35 -0.55 15.07 -6.44
N HIS A 36 -1.53 14.24 -6.07
CA HIS A 36 -1.97 13.09 -6.86
C HIS A 36 -3.46 13.17 -7.20
N GLY A 37 -4.32 13.44 -6.22
CA GLY A 37 -5.77 13.48 -6.39
C GLY A 37 -6.26 14.51 -7.42
N THR A 38 -5.70 15.72 -7.44
CA THR A 38 -6.09 16.75 -8.43
C THR A 38 -5.83 16.34 -9.88
N CYS A 39 -4.89 15.40 -10.11
CA CYS A 39 -4.55 14.86 -11.43
C CYS A 39 -5.43 13.67 -11.86
N SER A 40 -6.33 13.19 -10.99
CA SER A 40 -7.24 12.08 -11.28
C SER A 40 -8.46 12.49 -12.13
N SER A 41 -8.67 13.80 -12.31
CA SER A 41 -9.71 14.35 -13.20
C SER A 41 -9.39 14.05 -14.68
N PRO A 42 -10.38 13.71 -15.51
CA PRO A 42 -11.83 13.73 -15.23
C PRO A 42 -12.39 12.42 -14.66
N VAL A 43 -11.57 11.40 -14.44
CA VAL A 43 -12.03 10.08 -13.97
C VAL A 43 -12.60 10.19 -12.56
N VAL A 44 -11.89 10.91 -11.68
CA VAL A 44 -12.37 11.29 -10.35
C VAL A 44 -12.27 12.80 -10.23
N GLN A 45 -13.41 13.44 -9.95
CA GLN A 45 -13.57 14.88 -10.21
C GLN A 45 -13.28 15.77 -9.00
N ASP A 46 -13.42 15.24 -7.79
CA ASP A 46 -13.33 16.01 -6.55
C ASP A 46 -12.68 15.20 -5.42
N GLU A 47 -12.32 15.93 -4.36
CA GLU A 47 -11.60 15.40 -3.20
C GLU A 47 -12.37 14.27 -2.50
N TYR A 48 -13.68 14.45 -2.32
CA TYR A 48 -14.52 13.46 -1.66
C TYR A 48 -14.53 12.15 -2.45
N ASN A 49 -14.75 12.23 -3.77
CA ASN A 49 -14.75 11.08 -4.64
C ASN A 49 -13.37 10.44 -4.78
N TYR A 50 -12.27 11.19 -4.67
CA TYR A 50 -10.91 10.64 -4.65
C TYR A 50 -10.71 9.71 -3.45
N PHE A 51 -10.99 10.18 -2.24
CA PHE A 51 -10.84 9.36 -1.04
C PHE A 51 -11.83 8.20 -0.99
N LEU A 52 -13.10 8.44 -1.37
CA LEU A 52 -14.11 7.38 -1.41
C LEU A 52 -13.75 6.28 -2.41
N THR A 53 -13.29 6.66 -3.61
CA THR A 53 -12.88 5.69 -4.64
C THR A 53 -11.66 4.89 -4.19
N THR A 54 -10.66 5.54 -3.61
CA THR A 54 -9.47 4.83 -3.10
C THR A 54 -9.84 3.82 -2.03
N LEU A 55 -10.70 4.17 -1.06
CA LEU A 55 -11.17 3.22 -0.05
C LEU A 55 -12.00 2.09 -0.66
N ASN A 56 -12.87 2.38 -1.62
CA ASN A 56 -13.64 1.34 -2.31
C ASN A 56 -12.73 0.35 -3.05
N VAL A 57 -11.69 0.83 -3.73
CA VAL A 57 -10.68 -0.02 -4.39
C VAL A 57 -9.89 -0.83 -3.36
N TYR A 58 -9.46 -0.20 -2.27
CA TYR A 58 -8.74 -0.87 -1.17
C TYR A 58 -9.54 -2.03 -0.56
N PHE A 59 -10.84 -1.82 -0.29
CA PHE A 59 -11.69 -2.88 0.25
C PHE A 59 -12.09 -3.94 -0.78
N LYS A 60 -12.33 -3.54 -2.04
CA LYS A 60 -12.68 -4.48 -3.12
C LYS A 60 -11.52 -5.44 -3.42
N TYR A 61 -10.29 -4.93 -3.44
CA TYR A 61 -9.07 -5.71 -3.73
C TYR A 61 -8.23 -5.88 -2.46
N ASN A 62 -8.81 -6.54 -1.45
CA ASN A 62 -8.20 -6.71 -0.14
C ASN A 62 -7.01 -7.67 -0.17
N VAL A 63 -5.81 -7.12 -0.38
CA VAL A 63 -4.54 -7.86 -0.42
C VAL A 63 -4.25 -8.57 0.90
N THR A 64 -4.50 -7.92 2.04
CA THR A 64 -4.26 -8.48 3.37
C THR A 64 -5.00 -9.80 3.56
N ARG A 65 -6.27 -9.85 3.15
CA ARG A 65 -7.09 -11.05 3.21
C ARG A 65 -6.56 -12.14 2.29
N VAL A 66 -6.21 -11.81 1.05
CA VAL A 66 -5.63 -12.76 0.09
C VAL A 66 -4.36 -13.40 0.63
N LEU A 67 -3.44 -12.58 1.19
CA LEU A 67 -2.20 -13.07 1.77
C LEU A 67 -2.46 -13.95 2.99
N TYR A 68 -3.37 -13.54 3.88
CA TYR A 68 -3.75 -14.32 5.04
C TYR A 68 -4.32 -15.69 4.65
N GLU A 69 -5.29 -15.74 3.72
CA GLU A 69 -5.92 -16.98 3.26
C GLU A 69 -4.93 -17.91 2.55
N ALA A 70 -3.88 -17.35 1.92
CA ALA A 70 -2.78 -18.10 1.32
C ALA A 70 -1.68 -18.51 2.33
N GLY A 71 -1.81 -18.15 3.61
CA GLY A 71 -0.87 -18.51 4.68
C GLY A 71 0.32 -17.56 4.85
N TYR A 72 0.35 -16.44 4.12
CA TYR A 72 1.34 -15.38 4.28
C TYR A 72 0.93 -14.43 5.40
N VAL A 73 1.21 -14.87 6.63
CA VAL A 73 0.84 -14.15 7.85
C VAL A 73 2.06 -13.44 8.46
N PRO A 74 1.84 -12.48 9.37
CA PRO A 74 2.91 -11.63 9.88
C PRO A 74 3.76 -12.41 10.86
N SER A 75 5.07 -12.28 10.74
CA SER A 75 6.02 -12.96 11.59
C SER A 75 7.35 -12.22 11.61
N ASN A 76 7.94 -12.12 12.81
CA ASN A 76 9.29 -11.59 12.96
C ASN A 76 10.37 -12.65 12.76
N THR A 77 10.00 -13.91 12.56
CA THR A 77 10.92 -15.05 12.42
C THR A 77 10.79 -15.74 11.06
N GLU A 78 9.58 -15.79 10.51
CA GLU A 78 9.31 -16.47 9.23
C GLU A 78 9.72 -15.59 8.05
N LYS A 79 10.18 -16.23 6.98
CA LYS A 79 10.42 -15.58 5.69
C LYS A 79 9.68 -16.33 4.60
N TYR A 80 9.06 -15.58 3.70
CA TYR A 80 8.23 -16.12 2.64
C TYR A 80 8.91 -15.96 1.29
N PRO A 81 8.74 -16.92 0.37
CA PRO A 81 9.19 -16.75 -1.00
C PRO A 81 8.40 -15.61 -1.66
N LEU A 82 9.09 -14.61 -2.19
CA LEU A 82 8.49 -13.46 -2.87
C LEU A 82 7.57 -13.91 -4.02
N GLY A 83 8.01 -14.90 -4.80
CA GLY A 83 7.21 -15.46 -5.88
C GLY A 83 5.87 -16.04 -5.41
N GLY A 84 5.82 -16.57 -4.19
CA GLY A 84 4.59 -17.07 -3.59
C GLY A 84 3.59 -15.96 -3.24
N ILE A 85 4.08 -14.86 -2.67
CA ILE A 85 3.29 -13.64 -2.40
C ILE A 85 2.72 -13.07 -3.70
N ILE A 86 3.55 -12.92 -4.73
CA ILE A 86 3.14 -12.43 -6.05
C ILE A 86 2.07 -13.35 -6.65
N SER A 87 2.31 -14.67 -6.64
CA SER A 87 1.38 -15.66 -7.19
C SER A 87 0.04 -15.67 -6.46
N ALA A 88 0.01 -15.49 -5.14
CA ALA A 88 -1.24 -15.45 -4.38
C ALA A 88 -2.13 -14.28 -4.82
N ILE A 89 -1.53 -13.11 -5.02
CA ILE A 89 -2.23 -11.90 -5.46
C ILE A 89 -2.64 -12.02 -6.93
N GLU A 90 -1.75 -12.53 -7.79
CA GLU A 90 -2.04 -12.77 -9.19
C GLU A 90 -3.21 -13.75 -9.38
N ASN A 91 -3.26 -14.83 -8.60
CA ASN A 91 -4.37 -15.78 -8.64
C ASN A 91 -5.69 -15.15 -8.18
N ALA A 92 -5.65 -14.22 -7.21
CA ALA A 92 -6.85 -13.58 -6.68
C ALA A 92 -7.39 -12.48 -7.60
N PHE A 93 -6.52 -11.68 -8.21
CA PHE A 93 -6.91 -10.48 -8.97
C PHE A 93 -6.62 -10.56 -10.47
N HIS A 94 -6.08 -11.67 -10.95
CA HIS A 94 -5.73 -11.94 -12.34
C HIS A 94 -4.76 -10.91 -12.94
N THR A 95 -3.91 -10.33 -12.11
CA THR A 95 -2.90 -9.36 -12.50
C THR A 95 -1.68 -9.42 -11.59
N THR A 96 -0.50 -9.13 -12.15
CA THR A 96 0.76 -9.13 -11.41
C THR A 96 0.94 -7.82 -10.62
N PRO A 97 1.04 -7.87 -9.27
CA PRO A 97 1.37 -6.69 -8.47
C PRO A 97 2.86 -6.32 -8.61
N SER A 98 3.20 -5.06 -8.29
CA SER A 98 4.59 -4.68 -8.01
C SER A 98 4.83 -4.67 -6.51
N VAL A 99 5.97 -5.18 -6.06
CA VAL A 99 6.36 -5.24 -4.64
C VAL A 99 7.67 -4.50 -4.44
N ALA A 100 7.72 -3.63 -3.43
CA ALA A 100 8.95 -2.95 -3.00
C ALA A 100 9.33 -3.40 -1.59
N CYS A 101 10.63 -3.57 -1.37
CA CYS A 101 11.17 -4.06 -0.12
C CYS A 101 12.21 -3.12 0.45
N SER A 102 12.23 -3.02 1.77
CA SER A 102 13.23 -2.30 2.54
C SER A 102 13.84 -3.23 3.58
N LYS A 103 15.17 -3.34 3.56
CA LYS A 103 15.94 -4.24 4.46
C LYS A 103 15.44 -5.70 4.46
N GLY A 104 14.94 -6.17 3.31
CA GLY A 104 14.43 -7.53 3.14
C GLY A 104 13.00 -7.77 3.64
N ALA A 105 12.32 -6.76 4.17
CA ALA A 105 10.90 -6.80 4.48
C ALA A 105 10.09 -6.17 3.33
N VAL A 106 8.88 -6.68 3.07
CA VAL A 106 7.93 -6.00 2.18
C VAL A 106 7.51 -4.68 2.83
N GLU A 107 7.66 -3.58 2.11
CA GLU A 107 7.31 -2.23 2.59
C GLU A 107 6.10 -1.68 1.82
N GLU A 108 6.06 -1.86 0.51
CA GLU A 108 4.97 -1.36 -0.33
C GLU A 108 4.53 -2.41 -1.34
N LEU A 109 3.23 -2.41 -1.65
CA LEU A 109 2.63 -3.22 -2.69
C LEU A 109 1.73 -2.36 -3.55
N TYR A 110 1.91 -2.48 -4.86
CA TYR A 110 1.22 -1.67 -5.85
C TYR A 110 0.31 -2.56 -6.71
N LEU A 111 -0.98 -2.22 -6.71
CA LEU A 111 -1.95 -2.69 -7.69
C LEU A 111 -2.19 -1.59 -8.72
N CYS A 112 -2.25 -1.97 -9.99
CA CYS A 112 -2.51 -1.04 -11.09
C CYS A 112 -3.90 -1.27 -11.68
N PHE A 113 -4.54 -0.17 -12.10
CA PHE A 113 -5.91 -0.19 -12.58
C PHE A 113 -6.04 0.58 -13.88
N TYR A 114 -6.96 0.15 -14.74
CA TYR A 114 -7.47 1.00 -15.80
C TYR A 114 -8.32 2.14 -15.21
N LYS A 115 -8.73 3.10 -16.05
CA LYS A 115 -9.52 4.26 -15.62
C LYS A 115 -10.95 3.90 -15.15
N ASP A 116 -11.40 2.68 -15.45
CA ASP A 116 -12.65 2.10 -14.96
C ASP A 116 -12.47 1.30 -13.65
N PHE A 117 -11.27 1.34 -13.06
CA PHE A 117 -10.89 0.63 -11.84
C PHE A 117 -10.90 -0.89 -11.94
N GLU A 118 -10.84 -1.44 -13.16
CA GLU A 118 -10.56 -2.86 -13.36
C GLU A 118 -9.04 -3.13 -13.28
N PRO A 119 -8.61 -4.25 -12.66
CA PRO A 119 -7.20 -4.54 -12.44
C PRO A 119 -6.45 -4.73 -13.75
N ARG A 120 -5.17 -4.36 -13.75
CA ARG A 120 -4.25 -4.55 -14.88
C ARG A 120 -2.83 -4.65 -14.42
N ASP A 121 -1.99 -5.26 -15.26
CA ASP A 121 -0.58 -5.35 -14.95
C ASP A 121 0.03 -3.96 -14.85
N CYS A 122 0.86 -3.80 -13.81
CA CYS A 122 1.65 -2.60 -13.65
C CYS A 122 2.65 -2.49 -14.80
N ALA A 123 2.79 -1.29 -15.34
CA ALA A 123 3.74 -1.08 -16.43
C ALA A 123 5.18 -1.26 -15.91
N LEU A 124 5.86 -2.31 -16.36
CA LEU A 124 7.31 -2.51 -16.18
C LEU A 124 8.14 -1.30 -16.68
N GLY A 125 7.54 -0.44 -17.52
CA GLY A 125 8.17 0.73 -18.14
C GLY A 125 8.55 1.88 -17.21
N SER A 126 8.07 1.92 -15.96
CA SER A 126 8.57 2.88 -14.95
C SER A 126 9.84 2.42 -14.24
N ILE A 127 10.28 1.17 -14.46
CA ILE A 127 11.54 0.61 -13.93
C ILE A 127 12.66 0.69 -14.98
N ILE A 128 12.34 0.82 -16.27
CA ILE A 128 13.31 0.72 -17.39
C ILE A 128 13.65 2.10 -18.02
N GLN A 129 13.18 3.22 -17.47
CA GLN A 129 13.45 4.53 -18.09
C GLN A 129 14.83 5.12 -17.86
N ASP A 130 15.69 4.45 -17.10
CA ASP A 130 17.11 4.72 -17.10
C ASP A 130 17.79 3.43 -16.68
N ASN A 131 19.00 3.13 -17.14
CA ASN A 131 19.72 1.88 -16.85
C ASN A 131 20.22 1.80 -15.38
N ARG A 132 19.41 2.32 -14.46
CA ARG A 132 19.47 2.27 -13.01
C ARG A 132 18.20 1.58 -12.54
N LEU A 133 18.27 0.27 -12.35
CA LEU A 133 17.38 -0.40 -11.42
C LEU A 133 17.58 0.31 -10.08
N SER A 134 16.71 1.24 -9.72
CA SER A 134 16.85 1.98 -8.47
C SER A 134 16.90 0.94 -7.36
N SER A 135 17.99 0.93 -6.60
CA SER A 135 18.27 -0.06 -5.54
C SER A 135 17.24 -0.08 -4.40
N TRP A 136 16.17 0.70 -4.53
CA TRP A 136 15.12 0.96 -3.55
C TRP A 136 13.90 0.04 -3.69
N HIS A 137 13.77 -0.72 -4.79
CA HIS A 137 12.65 -1.64 -5.00
C HIS A 137 13.08 -3.10 -5.14
N TYR A 138 14.35 -3.42 -4.85
CA TYR A 138 14.83 -4.80 -4.97
C TYR A 138 14.36 -5.64 -3.78
N CYS A 139 13.44 -6.55 -4.03
CA CYS A 139 13.06 -7.58 -3.08
C CYS A 139 13.97 -8.81 -3.23
N PRO A 140 14.53 -9.34 -2.12
CA PRO A 140 15.19 -10.64 -2.15
C PRO A 140 14.21 -11.78 -2.49
N GLU A 141 14.74 -12.95 -2.85
CA GLU A 141 13.92 -14.14 -3.13
C GLU A 141 13.02 -14.54 -1.94
N TYR A 142 13.50 -14.31 -0.72
CA TYR A 142 12.75 -14.52 0.52
C TYR A 142 12.63 -13.23 1.32
N VAL A 143 11.39 -12.82 1.59
CA VAL A 143 11.04 -11.56 2.25
C VAL A 143 10.38 -11.80 3.60
N SER A 144 10.47 -10.83 4.51
CA SER A 144 9.72 -10.85 5.76
C SER A 144 8.45 -9.99 5.69
N LEU A 145 7.44 -10.39 6.45
CA LEU A 145 6.22 -9.62 6.74
C LEU A 145 6.19 -9.36 8.25
N PRO A 146 6.88 -8.32 8.76
CA PRO A 146 7.02 -8.11 10.20
C PRO A 146 5.66 -7.88 10.87
N THR A 147 5.53 -8.32 12.13
CA THR A 147 4.33 -8.04 12.92
C THR A 147 4.25 -6.54 13.22
N PHE A 148 3.06 -5.96 13.20
CA PHE A 148 2.86 -4.60 13.68
C PHE A 148 3.08 -4.54 15.20
N VAL A 149 3.95 -3.65 15.65
CA VAL A 149 4.10 -3.32 17.08
C VAL A 149 3.50 -1.94 17.29
N SER A 150 2.32 -1.88 17.90
CA SER A 150 1.82 -0.62 18.42
C SER A 150 2.65 -0.27 19.66
N LEU A 151 3.48 0.76 19.58
CA LEU A 151 4.08 1.37 20.76
C LEU A 151 2.96 2.11 21.52
N GLY A 152 2.21 1.36 22.33
CA GLY A 152 1.25 1.93 23.27
C GLY A 152 1.95 2.81 24.29
N HIS A 153 1.31 3.93 24.66
CA HIS A 153 1.79 4.89 25.65
C HIS A 153 1.95 4.28 27.07
N ASP A 154 1.55 3.02 27.28
CA ASP A 154 1.54 2.33 28.58
C ASP A 154 2.32 0.99 28.62
N GLY A 155 3.21 0.71 27.65
CA GLY A 155 4.11 -0.45 27.75
C GLY A 155 3.45 -1.84 27.71
N ALA A 156 2.17 -1.93 27.36
CA ALA A 156 1.48 -3.18 27.07
C ALA A 156 1.45 -3.43 25.55
N ASN A 157 2.14 -4.49 25.11
CA ASN A 157 2.04 -4.97 23.72
C ASN A 157 0.61 -5.47 23.46
N SER A 158 -0.15 -4.73 22.66
CA SER A 158 -1.37 -5.27 22.04
C SER A 158 -1.01 -5.83 20.67
N THR A 159 -1.24 -7.12 20.48
CA THR A 159 -1.20 -7.76 19.17
C THR A 159 -2.52 -7.46 18.47
N SER A 160 -2.56 -6.45 17.58
CA SER A 160 -3.69 -6.30 16.67
C SER A 160 -3.65 -7.44 15.64
N SER A 161 -4.77 -8.14 15.48
CA SER A 161 -4.92 -9.15 14.43
C SER A 161 -4.90 -8.44 13.07
N TRP A 162 -4.25 -9.04 12.07
CA TRP A 162 -4.26 -8.52 10.69
C TRP A 162 -5.64 -8.46 10.06
N MET A 163 -6.62 -9.17 10.61
CA MET A 163 -8.02 -9.06 10.17
C MET A 163 -8.74 -7.84 10.74
N ASP A 164 -8.19 -7.23 11.79
CA ASP A 164 -8.74 -6.05 12.44
C ASP A 164 -8.08 -4.75 11.94
N ALA A 165 -7.07 -4.84 11.07
CA ALA A 165 -6.38 -3.72 10.45
C ALA A 165 -6.99 -3.36 9.10
#